data_AF-A0A3B0JEN8-F1
#
_entry.id   AF-A0A3B0JEN8-F1
#
_cell.length_a   1.000
_cell.length_b   1.000
_cell.length_c   1.000
_cell.angle_alpha   90.00
_cell.angle_beta   90.00
_cell.angle_gamma   90.00
#
_symmetry.space_group_name_H-M   'P 1'
#
loop_
_entity.id
_entity.type
_entity.pdbx_description
1 polymer ?
#
loop_
_entity_poly.entity_id
_entity_poly.type
_entity_poly.pdbx_seq_one_letter_code
_entity_poly.pdbx_strand_id
1 'polypeptide(L)'
;MEAQQVFRYLLLFIAIGLGLVLQAKADCPLSRAMIEGTNRIFANRDRRGNYALKRVQRVQTGEVLHMICQPNDIVQTTCQRNTNFTRPLPLRCNNPMAATATIVTDTSCRATMYSIGYTINNRRLELYRACYDRANVKAIFTTHTVYGKTFFPARPCVAFSRDGALSEADARTFTVRSIYDAFRRIFGNTQRYIPNNRNVVINRGHLTPSADFLFGDQMCATFKYVNVVPQFKSINDRNWETIERWVRNRIRLGGSLRIKTGAVGNLILPTRQRPPVRHRVILGTGTKNPVPEWMFKVVRTSRNRPLAVFLTYNNIYAPRRPTAPRFCTSVPCPMALVNTAVAGFTYCCNATTFSL
;
A
#
# COMPACT_ATOMS: atom_id res chain seq x y z
N MET A 1 5.95 68.84 -8.92
CA MET A 1 7.10 68.01 -9.33
C MET A 1 7.37 66.84 -8.37
N GLU A 2 7.02 66.91 -7.08
CA GLU A 2 7.31 65.84 -6.10
C GLU A 2 6.49 64.54 -6.29
N ALA A 3 5.21 64.64 -6.66
CA ALA A 3 4.34 63.45 -6.81
C ALA A 3 4.81 62.46 -7.89
N GLN A 4 5.46 62.96 -8.95
CA GLN A 4 5.99 62.14 -10.05
C GLN A 4 7.23 61.35 -9.64
N GLN A 5 8.02 61.88 -8.70
CA GLN A 5 9.22 61.25 -8.18
C GLN A 5 8.87 60.12 -7.21
N VAL A 6 7.89 60.35 -6.32
CA VAL A 6 7.37 59.32 -5.40
C VAL A 6 6.74 58.14 -6.16
N PHE A 7 5.99 58.42 -7.23
CA PHE A 7 5.39 57.36 -8.05
C PHE A 7 6.43 56.50 -8.78
N ARG A 8 7.54 57.10 -9.25
CA ARG A 8 8.66 56.35 -9.84
C ARG A 8 9.36 55.44 -8.83
N TYR A 9 9.59 55.92 -7.61
CA TYR A 9 10.17 55.08 -6.55
C TYR A 9 9.23 53.93 -6.17
N LEU A 10 7.93 54.19 -6.06
CA LEU A 10 6.94 53.17 -5.74
C LEU A 10 6.88 52.06 -6.81
N LEU A 11 6.91 52.44 -8.10
CA LEU A 11 6.98 51.49 -9.22
C LEU A 11 8.28 50.68 -9.23
N LEU A 12 9.41 51.30 -8.88
CA LEU A 12 10.71 50.61 -8.79
C LEU A 12 10.72 49.58 -7.64
N PHE A 13 10.17 49.94 -6.48
CA PHE A 13 10.04 49.02 -5.33
C PHE A 13 9.05 47.89 -5.60
N ILE A 14 7.95 48.16 -6.31
CA ILE A 14 7.00 47.13 -6.75
C ILE A 14 7.66 46.19 -7.77
N ALA A 15 8.44 46.73 -8.73
CA ALA A 15 9.16 45.92 -9.72
C ALA A 15 10.28 45.07 -9.10
N ILE A 16 11.03 45.60 -8.13
CA ILE A 16 12.05 44.86 -7.37
C ILE A 16 11.38 43.81 -6.47
N GLY A 17 10.26 44.14 -5.82
CA GLY A 17 9.45 43.22 -5.04
C GLY A 17 8.86 42.08 -5.89
N LEU A 18 8.30 42.37 -7.06
CA LEU A 18 7.83 41.38 -8.03
C LEU A 18 8.98 40.55 -8.64
N GLY A 19 10.13 41.17 -8.92
CA GLY A 19 11.33 40.49 -9.41
C GLY A 19 11.94 39.52 -8.40
N LEU A 20 11.88 39.84 -7.11
CA LEU A 20 12.27 38.94 -6.01
C LEU A 20 11.24 37.84 -5.74
N VAL A 21 9.95 38.09 -5.99
CA VAL A 21 8.86 37.11 -5.84
C VAL A 21 8.77 36.14 -7.03
N LEU A 22 9.32 36.49 -8.20
CA LEU A 22 9.25 35.67 -9.42
C LEU A 22 10.44 34.73 -9.68
N GLN A 23 11.45 34.67 -8.80
CA GLN A 23 12.35 33.51 -8.79
C GLN A 23 11.70 32.32 -8.07
N ALA A 24 10.55 31.87 -8.59
CA ALA A 24 10.08 30.53 -8.31
C ALA A 24 11.15 29.56 -8.85
N LYS A 25 12.06 29.11 -7.97
CA LYS A 25 13.08 28.13 -8.32
C LYS A 25 12.37 26.93 -8.93
N ALA A 26 12.64 26.66 -10.21
CA ALA A 26 11.96 25.60 -10.92
C ALA A 26 12.46 24.24 -10.39
N ASP A 27 11.56 23.52 -9.74
CA ASP A 27 11.82 22.18 -9.21
C ASP A 27 12.12 21.19 -10.34
N CYS A 28 12.96 20.19 -10.09
CA CYS A 28 13.27 19.17 -11.08
C CYS A 28 12.14 18.14 -11.14
N PRO A 29 11.56 17.88 -12.32
CA PRO A 29 10.51 16.88 -12.45
C PRO A 29 11.09 15.47 -12.38
N LEU A 30 10.51 14.59 -11.56
CA LEU A 30 10.71 13.15 -11.70
C LEU A 30 9.72 12.61 -12.72
N SER A 31 10.22 12.30 -13.91
CA SER A 31 9.41 11.74 -15.00
C SER A 31 9.17 10.24 -14.84
N ARG A 32 8.20 9.70 -15.59
CA ARG A 32 7.92 8.26 -15.62
C ARG A 32 9.16 7.46 -16.02
N ALA A 33 9.86 7.88 -17.08
CA ALA A 33 11.05 7.18 -17.57
C ALA A 33 12.19 7.16 -16.52
N MET A 34 12.34 8.24 -15.74
CA MET A 34 13.34 8.28 -14.66
C MET A 34 13.02 7.31 -13.53
N ILE A 35 11.74 7.18 -13.16
CA ILE A 35 11.26 6.30 -12.08
C ILE A 35 11.25 4.82 -12.51
N GLU A 36 10.73 4.52 -13.70
CA GLU A 36 10.65 3.15 -14.21
C GLU A 36 12.01 2.65 -14.72
N GLY A 37 12.90 3.57 -15.11
CA GLY A 37 14.24 3.25 -15.62
C GLY A 37 15.29 2.98 -14.55
N THR A 38 15.00 3.23 -13.26
CA THR A 38 15.94 3.04 -12.16
C THR A 38 15.54 1.87 -11.25
N ASN A 39 16.54 1.20 -10.70
CA ASN A 39 16.39 0.19 -9.66
C ASN A 39 17.11 0.58 -8.35
N ARG A 40 17.55 1.84 -8.23
CA ARG A 40 18.18 2.38 -7.03
C ARG A 40 17.10 3.00 -6.14
N ILE A 41 17.32 2.96 -4.83
CA ILE A 41 16.43 3.56 -3.83
C ILE A 41 16.64 5.07 -3.84
N PHE A 42 15.55 5.82 -3.98
CA PHE A 42 15.58 7.28 -3.83
C PHE A 42 15.58 7.65 -2.34
N ALA A 43 16.61 8.37 -1.90
CA ALA A 43 16.72 8.87 -0.55
C ALA A 43 17.20 10.32 -0.50
N ASN A 44 16.99 10.94 0.66
CA ASN A 44 17.43 12.28 1.05
C ASN A 44 18.21 12.17 2.36
N ARG A 45 18.72 13.30 2.84
CA ARG A 45 19.13 13.45 4.24
C ARG A 45 18.07 14.19 5.05
N ASP A 46 17.80 13.71 6.25
CA ASP A 46 17.00 14.42 7.24
C ASP A 46 17.78 15.58 7.87
N ARG A 47 17.14 16.38 8.73
CA ARG A 47 17.77 17.53 9.41
C ARG A 47 18.96 17.14 10.29
N ARG A 48 19.09 15.88 10.66
CA ARG A 48 20.19 15.33 11.46
C ARG A 48 21.24 14.66 10.56
N GLY A 49 21.18 14.86 9.25
CA GLY A 49 22.12 14.31 8.27
C GLY A 49 21.91 12.83 7.93
N ASN A 50 20.89 12.17 8.46
CA ASN A 50 20.68 10.73 8.26
C ASN A 50 19.87 10.44 7.00
N TYR A 51 20.10 9.27 6.40
CA TYR A 51 19.28 8.85 5.25
C TYR A 51 17.80 8.72 5.61
N ALA A 52 16.96 9.30 4.75
CA ALA A 52 15.51 9.20 4.79
C ALA A 52 14.99 8.89 3.38
N LEU A 53 14.03 7.99 3.26
CA LEU A 53 13.46 7.64 1.94
C LEU A 53 12.76 8.83 1.30
N LYS A 54 12.99 9.05 0.01
CA LYS A 54 12.20 9.97 -0.78
C LYS A 54 10.78 9.41 -0.89
N ARG A 55 9.78 10.24 -0.54
CA ARG A 55 8.36 9.83 -0.50
C ARG A 55 7.45 10.58 -1.45
N VAL A 56 7.82 11.82 -1.73
CA VAL A 56 7.06 12.72 -2.60
C VAL A 56 7.73 12.81 -3.95
N GLN A 57 6.96 13.08 -4.99
CA GLN A 57 7.49 13.19 -6.35
C GLN A 57 8.33 14.46 -6.57
N ARG A 58 7.97 15.56 -5.89
CA ARG A 58 8.62 16.87 -6.04
C ARG A 58 10.07 16.81 -5.59
N VAL A 59 11.01 17.31 -6.39
CA VAL A 59 12.43 17.48 -6.01
C VAL A 59 12.79 18.95 -6.09
N GLN A 60 13.07 19.57 -4.94
CA GLN A 60 13.30 21.01 -4.87
C GLN A 60 14.63 21.40 -5.51
N THR A 61 14.74 22.59 -6.10
CA THR A 61 16.03 23.11 -6.55
C THR A 61 17.04 23.14 -5.40
N GLY A 62 18.22 22.54 -5.61
CA GLY A 62 19.26 22.35 -4.60
C GLY A 62 19.10 21.08 -3.76
N GLU A 63 17.99 20.35 -3.89
CA GLU A 63 17.79 19.07 -3.21
C GLU A 63 18.75 18.01 -3.78
N VAL A 64 19.43 17.31 -2.88
CA VAL A 64 20.34 16.20 -3.21
C VAL A 64 19.64 14.87 -3.01
N LEU A 65 19.41 14.17 -4.12
CA LEU A 65 18.97 12.78 -4.12
C LEU A 65 20.18 11.86 -3.94
N HIS A 66 20.06 10.97 -2.97
CA HIS A 66 21.00 9.89 -2.70
C HIS A 66 20.41 8.61 -3.27
N MET A 67 20.99 8.14 -4.37
CA MET A 67 20.52 7.01 -5.15
C MET A 67 21.26 5.76 -4.68
N ILE A 68 20.64 5.02 -3.77
CA ILE A 68 21.27 3.94 -3.02
C ILE A 68 21.07 2.62 -3.76
N CYS A 69 22.17 1.91 -4.04
CA CYS A 69 22.11 0.52 -4.47
C CYS A 69 22.41 -0.42 -3.31
N GLN A 70 23.51 -0.15 -2.61
CA GLN A 70 23.97 -0.85 -1.40
C GLN A 70 24.48 0.19 -0.40
N PRO A 71 24.70 -0.14 0.89
CA PRO A 71 25.23 0.81 1.87
C PRO A 71 26.55 1.48 1.47
N ASN A 72 27.38 0.79 0.68
CA ASN A 72 28.65 1.27 0.14
C ASN A 72 28.59 1.73 -1.34
N ASP A 73 27.42 1.65 -2.00
CA ASP A 73 27.20 2.14 -3.36
C ASP A 73 26.05 3.15 -3.36
N ILE A 74 26.42 4.43 -3.21
CA ILE A 74 25.50 5.57 -3.15
C ILE A 74 25.97 6.63 -4.14
N VAL A 75 25.15 6.90 -5.15
CA VAL A 75 25.40 7.94 -6.14
C VAL A 75 24.53 9.14 -5.82
N GLN A 76 25.09 10.34 -5.85
CA GLN A 76 24.34 11.58 -5.62
C GLN A 76 23.96 12.25 -6.94
N THR A 77 22.77 12.84 -6.96
CA THR A 77 22.36 13.77 -8.01
C THR A 77 21.61 14.94 -7.40
N THR A 78 21.89 16.15 -7.85
CA THR A 78 21.32 17.39 -7.30
C THR A 78 20.41 18.03 -8.31
N CYS A 79 19.25 18.50 -7.87
CA CYS A 79 18.37 19.29 -8.72
C CYS A 79 18.95 20.71 -8.94
N GLN A 80 19.21 21.06 -10.20
CA GLN A 80 19.80 22.33 -10.60
C GLN A 80 18.74 23.37 -10.93
N ARG A 81 19.14 24.66 -11.00
CA ARG A 81 18.23 25.79 -11.32
C ARG A 81 17.62 25.70 -12.72
N ASN A 82 18.30 25.00 -13.64
CA ASN A 82 17.83 24.75 -15.01
C ASN A 82 16.89 23.54 -15.11
N THR A 83 16.32 23.06 -13.99
CA THR A 83 15.43 21.88 -13.90
C THR A 83 16.07 20.52 -14.21
N ASN A 84 17.37 20.49 -14.49
CA ASN A 84 18.11 19.26 -14.73
C ASN A 84 18.76 18.71 -13.45
N PHE A 85 19.08 17.43 -13.51
CA PHE A 85 19.83 16.75 -12.46
C PHE A 85 21.32 16.75 -12.79
N THR A 86 22.20 17.04 -11.81
CA THR A 86 23.67 17.04 -12.03
C THR A 86 24.19 15.73 -12.59
N ARG A 87 23.57 14.61 -12.19
CA ARG A 87 23.69 13.32 -12.87
C ARG A 87 22.31 12.97 -13.45
N PRO A 88 22.18 12.83 -14.78
CA PRO A 88 20.91 12.48 -15.40
C PRO A 88 20.34 11.16 -14.85
N LEU A 89 19.03 11.16 -14.59
CA LEU A 89 18.27 9.94 -14.31
C LEU A 89 17.77 9.34 -15.64
N PRO A 90 17.58 8.02 -15.74
CA PRO A 90 17.65 7.03 -14.65
C PRO A 90 19.06 6.53 -14.34
N LEU A 91 19.29 6.16 -13.07
CA LEU A 91 20.52 5.49 -12.63
C LEU A 91 20.25 4.02 -12.30
N ARG A 92 21.06 3.09 -12.80
CA ARG A 92 20.90 1.65 -12.55
C ARG A 92 22.05 1.10 -11.70
N CYS A 93 21.85 -0.07 -11.13
CA CYS A 93 22.90 -0.85 -10.49
C CYS A 93 22.66 -2.36 -10.62
N ASN A 94 23.71 -3.15 -10.45
CA ASN A 94 23.66 -4.60 -10.67
C ASN A 94 23.00 -5.36 -9.52
N ASN A 95 23.25 -4.95 -8.28
CA ASN A 95 22.79 -5.66 -7.08
C ASN A 95 22.04 -4.72 -6.13
N PRO A 96 20.80 -4.30 -6.45
CA PRO A 96 20.03 -3.41 -5.59
C PRO A 96 19.64 -4.13 -4.30
N MET A 97 19.82 -3.46 -3.16
CA MET A 97 19.39 -4.01 -1.87
C MET A 97 17.86 -4.16 -1.80
N ALA A 98 17.41 -5.28 -1.28
CA ALA A 98 15.99 -5.54 -1.10
C ALA A 98 15.48 -4.95 0.22
N ALA A 99 14.22 -4.50 0.24
CA ALA A 99 13.54 -4.22 1.49
C ALA A 99 13.35 -5.53 2.27
N THR A 100 13.43 -5.48 3.59
CA THR A 100 13.22 -6.63 4.50
C THR A 100 12.03 -6.35 5.43
N ALA A 101 11.45 -7.39 6.02
CA ALA A 101 10.55 -7.28 7.16
C ALA A 101 11.32 -7.60 8.46
N THR A 102 11.36 -6.67 9.41
CA THR A 102 12.07 -6.83 10.69
C THR A 102 11.10 -6.65 11.85
N ILE A 103 11.22 -7.48 12.88
CA ILE A 103 10.38 -7.39 14.07
C ILE A 103 10.68 -6.08 14.82
N VAL A 104 9.64 -5.38 15.25
CA VAL A 104 9.72 -4.18 16.07
C VAL A 104 8.70 -4.22 17.19
N THR A 105 8.95 -3.49 18.28
CA THR A 105 7.98 -3.34 19.36
C THR A 105 6.95 -2.26 19.00
N ASP A 106 5.67 -2.62 19.03
CA ASP A 106 4.56 -1.69 18.80
C ASP A 106 3.30 -2.22 19.50
N THR A 107 2.84 -1.49 20.51
CA THR A 107 1.70 -1.89 21.37
C THR A 107 0.36 -1.90 20.63
N SER A 108 0.27 -1.28 19.44
CA SER A 108 -0.93 -1.36 18.60
C SER A 108 -1.13 -2.74 17.96
N CYS A 109 -0.10 -3.59 17.96
CA CYS A 109 -0.19 -4.96 17.47
C CYS A 109 -0.21 -5.97 18.61
N ARG A 110 -1.33 -6.69 18.75
CA ARG A 110 -1.48 -7.81 19.68
C ARG A 110 -0.72 -9.10 19.29
N ALA A 111 0.08 -9.04 18.23
CA ALA A 111 0.82 -10.17 17.66
C ALA A 111 2.25 -9.71 17.37
N THR A 112 2.88 -10.17 16.28
CA THR A 112 4.21 -9.69 15.89
C THR A 112 4.09 -8.49 14.94
N MET A 113 4.61 -7.32 15.36
CA MET A 113 4.73 -6.19 14.46
C MET A 113 6.00 -6.29 13.63
N TYR A 114 5.86 -6.16 12.32
CA TYR A 114 6.95 -6.04 11.37
C TYR A 114 7.04 -4.62 10.84
N SER A 115 8.22 -4.02 10.89
CA SER A 115 8.60 -2.87 10.09
C SER A 115 9.08 -3.37 8.72
N ILE A 116 8.57 -2.84 7.61
CA ILE A 116 9.04 -3.19 6.26
C ILE A 116 9.79 -1.98 5.69
N GLY A 117 10.99 -2.19 5.15
CA GLY A 117 11.84 -1.11 4.66
C GLY A 117 13.29 -1.55 4.51
N TYR A 118 14.20 -0.58 4.57
CA TYR A 118 15.64 -0.80 4.39
C TYR A 118 16.40 -0.57 5.69
N THR A 119 17.56 -1.19 5.83
CA THR A 119 18.48 -0.91 6.94
C THR A 119 19.79 -0.39 6.35
N ILE A 120 20.16 0.84 6.72
CA ILE A 120 21.38 1.50 6.25
C ILE A 120 22.07 2.11 7.46
N ASN A 121 23.35 1.81 7.67
CA ASN A 121 24.13 2.27 8.82
C ASN A 121 23.40 2.01 10.16
N ASN A 122 22.90 0.79 10.34
CA ASN A 122 22.11 0.36 11.49
C ASN A 122 20.82 1.16 11.74
N ARG A 123 20.41 2.03 10.82
CA ARG A 123 19.17 2.79 10.90
C ARG A 123 18.10 2.17 10.02
N ARG A 124 16.89 2.09 10.57
CA ARG A 124 15.72 1.60 9.86
C ARG A 124 15.06 2.72 9.04
N LEU A 125 14.90 2.48 7.74
CA LEU A 125 14.18 3.32 6.80
C LEU A 125 12.83 2.64 6.48
N GLU A 126 11.85 2.82 7.37
CA GLU A 126 10.56 2.13 7.34
C GLU A 126 9.60 2.68 6.28
N LEU A 127 9.07 1.82 5.40
CA LEU A 127 8.04 2.10 4.40
C LEU A 127 6.62 1.99 4.97
N TYR A 128 6.35 0.89 5.67
CA TYR A 128 5.06 0.55 6.26
C TYR A 128 5.26 -0.47 7.38
N ARG A 129 4.22 -0.68 8.19
CA ARG A 129 4.19 -1.71 9.24
C ARG A 129 3.14 -2.76 8.95
N ALA A 130 3.38 -3.99 9.39
CA ALA A 130 2.46 -5.11 9.30
C ALA A 130 2.34 -5.84 10.64
N CYS A 131 1.14 -5.85 11.22
CA CYS A 131 0.81 -6.67 12.38
C CYS A 131 0.42 -8.07 11.91
N TYR A 132 1.21 -9.07 12.27
CA TYR A 132 1.11 -10.42 11.72
C TYR A 132 1.08 -11.47 12.84
N ASP A 133 0.08 -12.34 12.77
CA ASP A 133 -0.02 -13.53 13.60
C ASP A 133 0.73 -14.68 12.92
N ARG A 134 1.93 -14.96 13.44
CA ARG A 134 2.80 -16.01 12.90
C ARG A 134 2.22 -17.41 13.10
N ALA A 135 1.57 -17.65 14.23
CA ALA A 135 1.02 -18.96 14.59
C ALA A 135 -0.11 -19.35 13.63
N ASN A 136 -0.95 -18.39 13.26
CA ASN A 136 -2.09 -18.61 12.37
C ASN A 136 -1.83 -18.22 10.91
N VAL A 137 -0.62 -17.81 10.54
CA VAL A 137 -0.27 -17.37 9.17
C VAL A 137 -1.27 -16.32 8.67
N LYS A 138 -1.47 -15.26 9.47
CA LYS A 138 -2.55 -14.29 9.27
C LYS A 138 -2.06 -12.85 9.46
N ALA A 139 -2.13 -12.06 8.40
CA ALA A 139 -2.01 -10.62 8.51
C ALA A 139 -3.27 -10.05 9.20
N ILE A 140 -3.05 -9.28 10.27
CA ILE A 140 -4.12 -8.63 11.04
C ILE A 140 -4.42 -7.27 10.41
N PHE A 141 -3.40 -6.43 10.29
CA PHE A 141 -3.48 -5.16 9.59
C PHE A 141 -2.10 -4.70 9.12
N THR A 142 -2.09 -3.77 8.18
CA THR A 142 -0.91 -2.98 7.80
C THR A 142 -1.22 -1.51 7.93
N THR A 143 -0.18 -0.69 8.16
CA THR A 143 -0.30 0.76 8.17
C THR A 143 0.78 1.40 7.31
N HIS A 144 0.39 2.37 6.50
CA HIS A 144 1.30 3.12 5.63
C HIS A 144 0.78 4.53 5.36
N THR A 145 1.64 5.34 4.75
CA THR A 145 1.27 6.67 4.24
C THR A 145 1.32 6.65 2.73
N VAL A 146 0.24 7.11 2.09
CA VAL A 146 0.15 7.29 0.64
C VAL A 146 0.41 8.76 0.34
N TYR A 147 1.23 9.03 -0.67
CA TYR A 147 1.61 10.39 -1.08
C TYR A 147 1.06 10.71 -2.46
N GLY A 148 0.73 11.99 -2.69
CA GLY A 148 0.25 12.46 -3.99
C GLY A 148 1.32 12.33 -5.07
N LYS A 149 0.90 11.92 -6.27
CA LYS A 149 1.75 11.73 -7.45
C LYS A 149 0.95 11.99 -8.73
N THR A 150 1.63 12.40 -9.79
CA THR A 150 0.97 12.75 -11.07
C THR A 150 0.79 11.55 -12.02
N PHE A 151 1.45 10.43 -11.74
CA PHE A 151 1.32 9.22 -12.54
C PHE A 151 1.47 7.95 -11.70
N PHE A 152 1.01 6.83 -12.26
CA PHE A 152 1.12 5.50 -11.67
C PHE A 152 2.12 4.66 -12.50
N PRO A 153 3.34 4.44 -11.99
CA PRO A 153 4.37 3.67 -12.68
C PRO A 153 4.00 2.20 -12.88
N ALA A 154 4.62 1.58 -13.88
CA ALA A 154 4.60 0.14 -14.06
C ALA A 154 5.27 -0.57 -12.87
N ARG A 155 4.69 -1.68 -12.45
CA ARG A 155 5.19 -2.47 -11.32
C ARG A 155 6.41 -3.30 -11.74
N PRO A 156 7.57 -3.16 -11.09
CA PRO A 156 8.78 -3.88 -11.50
C PRO A 156 8.96 -5.27 -10.86
N CYS A 157 8.28 -5.57 -9.75
CA CYS A 157 8.40 -6.87 -9.05
C CYS A 157 7.05 -7.52 -8.77
N VAL A 158 7.03 -8.86 -8.76
CA VAL A 158 5.85 -9.66 -8.36
C VAL A 158 6.18 -10.85 -7.44
N ALA A 159 7.46 -11.08 -7.14
CA ALA A 159 7.91 -12.18 -6.29
C ALA A 159 7.72 -11.85 -4.81
N PHE A 160 7.09 -12.76 -4.07
CA PHE A 160 6.85 -12.59 -2.64
C PHE A 160 7.99 -13.18 -1.81
N SER A 161 8.44 -12.45 -0.79
CA SER A 161 9.40 -12.97 0.18
C SER A 161 8.77 -13.24 1.55
N ARG A 162 9.37 -14.19 2.27
CA ARG A 162 8.93 -14.66 3.60
C ARG A 162 9.59 -13.88 4.75
N ASP A 163 10.83 -13.42 4.55
CA ASP A 163 11.63 -12.66 5.52
C ASP A 163 11.62 -13.26 6.94
N GLY A 164 11.68 -14.59 7.04
CA GLY A 164 11.64 -15.33 8.32
C GLY A 164 10.29 -15.29 9.06
N ALA A 165 9.27 -14.61 8.52
CA ALA A 165 7.97 -14.48 9.18
C ALA A 165 7.16 -15.79 9.16
N LEU A 166 7.34 -16.62 8.14
CA LEU A 166 6.67 -17.89 7.94
C LEU A 166 7.57 -18.92 7.23
N SER A 167 7.23 -20.20 7.39
CA SER A 167 7.92 -21.31 6.73
C SER A 167 7.58 -21.38 5.24
N GLU A 168 8.37 -22.14 4.46
CA GLU A 168 8.05 -22.43 3.06
C GLU A 168 6.72 -23.22 2.94
N ALA A 169 6.47 -24.14 3.88
CA ALA A 169 5.21 -24.89 3.92
C ALA A 169 4.00 -23.98 4.12
N ASP A 170 4.10 -23.00 5.01
CA ASP A 170 3.05 -22.02 5.24
C ASP A 170 2.85 -21.11 4.02
N ALA A 171 3.93 -20.67 3.36
CA ALA A 171 3.83 -19.87 2.14
C ALA A 171 3.14 -20.63 0.98
N ARG A 172 3.37 -21.95 0.87
CA ARG A 172 2.70 -22.80 -0.14
C ARG A 172 1.18 -22.79 -0.02
N THR A 173 0.61 -22.52 1.16
CA THR A 173 -0.85 -22.46 1.36
C THR A 173 -1.53 -21.34 0.56
N PHE A 174 -0.77 -20.39 0.01
CA PHE A 174 -1.26 -19.34 -0.90
C PHE A 174 -1.22 -19.73 -2.38
N THR A 175 -0.73 -20.93 -2.73
CA THR A 175 -0.64 -21.39 -4.13
C THR A 175 -1.98 -21.92 -4.61
N VAL A 176 -2.24 -21.80 -5.92
CA VAL A 176 -3.49 -22.27 -6.54
C VAL A 176 -3.76 -23.75 -6.24
N ARG A 177 -2.71 -24.59 -6.31
CA ARG A 177 -2.82 -26.02 -6.03
C ARG A 177 -3.19 -26.28 -4.58
N SER A 178 -2.48 -25.70 -3.62
CA SER A 178 -2.78 -25.91 -2.19
C SER A 178 -4.15 -25.37 -1.78
N ILE A 179 -4.61 -24.27 -2.39
CA ILE A 179 -5.97 -23.75 -2.15
C ILE A 179 -7.01 -24.75 -2.65
N TYR A 180 -6.84 -25.30 -3.86
CA TYR A 180 -7.74 -26.34 -4.38
C TYR A 180 -7.78 -27.58 -3.46
N ASP A 181 -6.62 -28.06 -3.02
CA ASP A 181 -6.51 -29.22 -2.13
C ASP A 181 -7.13 -28.95 -0.75
N ALA A 182 -6.96 -27.74 -0.22
CA ALA A 182 -7.62 -27.32 1.02
C ALA A 182 -9.15 -27.34 0.89
N PHE A 183 -9.70 -26.86 -0.23
CA PHE A 183 -11.15 -26.91 -0.46
C PHE A 183 -11.66 -28.35 -0.63
N ARG A 184 -10.90 -29.24 -1.28
CA ARG A 184 -11.24 -30.68 -1.32
C ARG A 184 -11.24 -31.31 0.06
N ARG A 185 -10.26 -30.96 0.90
CA ARG A 185 -10.18 -31.42 2.30
C ARG A 185 -11.37 -30.94 3.14
N ILE A 186 -11.81 -29.70 2.96
CA ILE A 186 -12.88 -29.11 3.78
C ILE A 186 -14.27 -29.52 3.29
N PHE A 187 -14.50 -29.53 1.97
CA PHE A 187 -15.84 -29.65 1.37
C PHE A 187 -16.03 -30.92 0.54
N GLY A 188 -15.03 -31.79 0.48
CA GLY A 188 -15.03 -33.03 -0.31
C GLY A 188 -14.55 -32.85 -1.76
N ASN A 189 -14.27 -33.98 -2.42
CA ASN A 189 -13.70 -34.01 -3.78
C ASN A 189 -14.60 -33.39 -4.86
N THR A 190 -15.90 -33.28 -4.61
CA THR A 190 -16.91 -32.75 -5.54
C THR A 190 -17.24 -31.27 -5.30
N GLN A 191 -16.48 -30.59 -4.44
CA GLN A 191 -16.67 -29.16 -4.19
C GLN A 191 -16.56 -28.33 -5.47
N ARG A 192 -17.40 -27.31 -5.62
CA ARG A 192 -17.41 -26.41 -6.81
C ARG A 192 -16.99 -24.98 -6.49
N TYR A 193 -16.49 -24.70 -5.29
CA TYR A 193 -16.00 -23.38 -4.95
C TYR A 193 -14.71 -23.09 -5.73
N ILE A 194 -13.74 -24.00 -5.67
CA ILE A 194 -12.49 -23.89 -6.43
C ILE A 194 -12.54 -24.95 -7.55
N PRO A 195 -13.00 -24.63 -8.77
CA PRO A 195 -13.34 -25.63 -9.76
C PRO A 195 -12.13 -26.42 -10.29
N ASN A 196 -10.91 -25.86 -10.21
CA ASN A 196 -9.69 -26.54 -10.66
C ASN A 196 -8.44 -25.98 -9.93
N ASN A 197 -7.30 -26.64 -10.12
CA ASN A 197 -6.00 -26.28 -9.54
C ASN A 197 -5.11 -25.43 -10.47
N ARG A 198 -5.69 -24.78 -11.49
CA ARG A 198 -4.97 -23.99 -12.50
C ARG A 198 -5.35 -22.51 -12.43
N ASN A 199 -6.62 -22.22 -12.18
CA ASN A 199 -7.17 -20.86 -12.17
C ASN A 199 -7.05 -20.22 -10.80
N VAL A 200 -6.59 -18.96 -10.77
CA VAL A 200 -6.54 -18.15 -9.54
C VAL A 200 -7.95 -17.71 -9.17
N VAL A 201 -8.57 -18.39 -8.19
CA VAL A 201 -9.86 -17.98 -7.59
C VAL A 201 -9.64 -17.14 -6.34
N ILE A 202 -8.67 -17.52 -5.51
CA ILE A 202 -8.20 -16.78 -4.34
C ILE A 202 -6.75 -16.40 -4.61
N ASN A 203 -6.41 -15.13 -4.42
CA ASN A 203 -5.07 -14.59 -4.62
C ASN A 203 -4.49 -14.08 -3.29
N ARG A 204 -3.22 -13.70 -3.33
CA ARG A 204 -2.53 -12.93 -2.28
C ARG A 204 -2.98 -11.47 -2.34
N GLY A 205 -4.11 -11.16 -1.70
CA GLY A 205 -4.68 -9.82 -1.63
C GLY A 205 -3.82 -8.90 -0.79
N HIS A 206 -3.27 -7.84 -1.38
CA HIS A 206 -2.40 -6.90 -0.68
C HIS A 206 -3.20 -6.03 0.30
N LEU A 207 -2.66 -5.83 1.51
CA LEU A 207 -3.19 -4.85 2.46
C LEU A 207 -2.59 -3.46 2.21
N THR A 208 -1.29 -3.40 1.95
CA THR A 208 -0.57 -2.24 1.43
C THR A 208 -0.28 -2.48 -0.05
N PRO A 209 -1.05 -1.91 -0.99
CA PRO A 209 -0.91 -2.18 -2.41
C PRO A 209 0.32 -1.47 -3.01
N SER A 210 1.02 -2.13 -3.94
CA SER A 210 2.19 -1.53 -4.60
C SER A 210 1.87 -0.21 -5.32
N ALA A 211 0.67 -0.09 -5.88
CA ALA A 211 0.22 1.10 -6.59
C ALA A 211 0.11 2.34 -5.69
N ASP A 212 0.21 2.22 -4.36
CA ASP A 212 0.26 3.36 -3.45
C ASP A 212 1.64 4.04 -3.43
N PHE A 213 2.71 3.34 -3.83
CA PHE A 213 4.06 3.88 -3.92
C PHE A 213 4.37 4.49 -5.30
N LEU A 214 5.33 5.39 -5.35
CA LEU A 214 5.84 5.98 -6.60
C LEU A 214 7.12 5.30 -7.07
N PHE A 215 8.01 4.94 -6.15
CA PHE A 215 9.33 4.43 -6.50
C PHE A 215 9.31 2.90 -6.62
N GLY A 216 9.99 2.37 -7.64
CA GLY A 216 9.93 0.94 -7.99
C GLY A 216 10.39 0.02 -6.85
N ASP A 217 11.45 0.40 -6.13
CA ASP A 217 11.96 -0.30 -4.95
C ASP A 217 10.88 -0.42 -3.85
N GLN A 218 10.14 0.67 -3.63
CA GLN A 218 9.08 0.75 -2.63
C GLN A 218 7.84 -0.07 -3.06
N MET A 219 7.55 -0.13 -4.36
CA MET A 219 6.53 -1.03 -4.91
C MET A 219 6.89 -2.50 -4.64
N CYS A 220 8.15 -2.89 -4.92
CA CYS A 220 8.65 -4.24 -4.67
C CYS A 220 8.57 -4.62 -3.19
N ALA A 221 8.79 -3.66 -2.29
CA ALA A 221 8.71 -3.89 -0.85
C ALA A 221 7.31 -4.30 -0.34
N THR A 222 6.26 -4.14 -1.15
CA THR A 222 4.90 -4.60 -0.80
C THR A 222 4.68 -6.10 -1.00
N PHE A 223 5.57 -6.79 -1.72
CA PHE A 223 5.48 -8.22 -2.00
C PHE A 223 6.04 -9.05 -0.84
N LYS A 224 5.37 -8.95 0.31
CA LYS A 224 5.73 -9.66 1.54
C LYS A 224 4.54 -10.48 1.99
N TYR A 225 4.77 -11.72 2.44
CA TYR A 225 3.68 -12.55 2.96
C TYR A 225 3.00 -11.93 4.19
N VAL A 226 3.72 -11.13 4.97
CA VAL A 226 3.13 -10.37 6.09
C VAL A 226 2.15 -9.28 5.65
N ASN A 227 2.14 -8.91 4.37
CA ASN A 227 1.29 -7.86 3.78
C ASN A 227 0.09 -8.41 3.00
N VAL A 228 -0.20 -9.71 3.08
CA VAL A 228 -1.29 -10.31 2.28
C VAL A 228 -2.25 -11.15 3.09
N VAL A 229 -3.47 -11.24 2.57
CA VAL A 229 -4.52 -12.16 3.03
C VAL A 229 -5.06 -12.97 1.85
N PRO A 230 -5.64 -14.15 2.08
CA PRO A 230 -6.40 -14.84 1.04
C PRO A 230 -7.64 -14.02 0.65
N GLN A 231 -7.66 -13.53 -0.58
CA GLN A 231 -8.75 -12.70 -1.09
C GLN A 231 -9.29 -13.28 -2.38
N PHE A 232 -10.61 -13.35 -2.55
CA PHE A 232 -11.17 -13.74 -3.84
C PHE A 232 -10.73 -12.76 -4.94
N LYS A 233 -10.19 -13.30 -6.03
CA LYS A 233 -9.59 -12.51 -7.11
C LYS A 233 -10.58 -11.50 -7.68
N SER A 234 -11.84 -11.88 -7.90
CA SER A 234 -12.84 -10.97 -8.46
C SER A 234 -13.17 -9.80 -7.55
N ILE A 235 -13.08 -9.97 -6.22
CA ILE A 235 -13.26 -8.90 -5.24
C ILE A 235 -12.05 -7.97 -5.29
N ASN A 236 -10.84 -8.54 -5.30
CA ASN A 236 -9.58 -7.81 -5.44
C ASN A 236 -9.61 -6.89 -6.67
N ASP A 237 -10.06 -7.41 -7.81
CA ASP A 237 -10.00 -6.71 -9.10
C ASP A 237 -11.19 -5.76 -9.37
N ARG A 238 -12.16 -5.68 -8.45
CA ARG A 238 -13.39 -4.88 -8.63
C ARG A 238 -13.55 -3.81 -7.55
N ASN A 239 -14.46 -4.00 -6.58
CA ASN A 239 -14.73 -2.94 -5.60
C ASN A 239 -13.49 -2.64 -4.77
N TRP A 240 -12.66 -3.63 -4.46
CA TRP A 240 -11.43 -3.41 -3.71
C TRP A 240 -10.44 -2.51 -4.46
N GLU A 241 -10.18 -2.80 -5.73
CA GLU A 241 -9.35 -1.94 -6.59
C GLU A 241 -9.96 -0.53 -6.75
N THR A 242 -11.29 -0.43 -6.87
CA THR A 242 -12.01 0.85 -6.96
C THR A 242 -11.78 1.71 -5.71
N ILE A 243 -11.83 1.10 -4.52
CA ILE A 243 -11.54 1.77 -3.25
C ILE A 243 -10.09 2.26 -3.21
N GLU A 244 -9.15 1.41 -3.58
CA GLU A 244 -7.73 1.75 -3.60
C GLU A 244 -7.43 2.88 -4.58
N ARG A 245 -8.05 2.87 -5.76
CA ARG A 245 -7.94 3.94 -6.76
C ARG A 245 -8.52 5.25 -6.24
N TRP A 246 -9.68 5.21 -5.60
CA TRP A 246 -10.29 6.39 -4.99
C TRP A 246 -9.37 7.03 -3.95
N VAL A 247 -8.74 6.23 -3.07
CA VAL A 247 -7.78 6.74 -2.07
C VAL A 247 -6.66 7.51 -2.76
N ARG A 248 -6.03 6.92 -3.80
CA ARG A 248 -4.92 7.55 -4.52
C ARG A 248 -5.34 8.84 -5.22
N ASN A 249 -6.51 8.86 -5.85
CA ASN A 249 -7.01 10.01 -6.60
C ASN A 249 -7.47 11.19 -5.72
N ARG A 250 -7.58 11.00 -4.40
CA ARG A 250 -7.90 12.10 -3.46
C ARG A 250 -6.70 12.93 -3.04
N ILE A 251 -5.48 12.51 -3.36
CA ILE A 251 -4.27 13.15 -2.85
C ILE A 251 -3.68 14.07 -3.91
N ARG A 252 -3.74 15.38 -3.68
CA ARG A 252 -3.01 16.36 -4.52
C ARG A 252 -1.51 16.25 -4.28
N LEU A 253 -0.69 16.73 -5.21
CA LEU A 253 0.76 16.82 -5.03
C LEU A 253 1.11 17.56 -3.73
N GLY A 254 2.06 17.00 -2.97
CA GLY A 254 2.44 17.50 -1.65
C GLY A 254 1.53 17.05 -0.49
N GLY A 255 0.37 16.47 -0.79
CA GLY A 255 -0.54 15.88 0.20
C GLY A 255 -0.19 14.43 0.54
N SER A 256 -0.80 13.93 1.63
CA SER A 256 -0.73 12.53 2.01
C SER A 256 -1.96 12.07 2.80
N LEU A 257 -2.20 10.75 2.80
CA LEU A 257 -3.21 10.07 3.60
C LEU A 257 -2.56 8.95 4.41
N ARG A 258 -3.05 8.74 5.63
CA ARG A 258 -2.65 7.64 6.50
C ARG A 258 -3.65 6.51 6.35
N ILE A 259 -3.16 5.33 6.01
CA ILE A 259 -3.99 4.17 5.69
C ILE A 259 -3.72 3.08 6.71
N LYS A 260 -4.80 2.45 7.19
CA LYS A 260 -4.75 1.17 7.90
C LYS A 260 -5.65 0.19 7.14
N THR A 261 -5.07 -0.89 6.63
CA THR A 261 -5.82 -1.92 5.90
C THR A 261 -5.67 -3.24 6.64
N GLY A 262 -6.76 -3.97 6.85
CA GLY A 262 -6.71 -5.24 7.58
C GLY A 262 -7.87 -6.16 7.25
N ALA A 263 -7.95 -7.26 7.99
CA ALA A 263 -8.96 -8.27 7.80
C ALA A 263 -9.49 -8.82 9.13
N VAL A 264 -10.78 -9.14 9.18
CA VAL A 264 -11.49 -9.57 10.40
C VAL A 264 -12.46 -10.70 10.09
N GLY A 265 -12.73 -11.54 11.09
CA GLY A 265 -13.54 -12.75 10.95
C GLY A 265 -12.85 -13.86 10.16
N ASN A 266 -13.53 -15.00 10.05
CA ASN A 266 -13.11 -16.15 9.24
C ASN A 266 -14.28 -16.51 8.32
N LEU A 267 -14.01 -16.63 7.02
CA LEU A 267 -15.03 -17.00 6.04
C LEU A 267 -15.61 -18.37 6.39
N ILE A 268 -16.94 -18.45 6.40
CA ILE A 268 -17.69 -19.68 6.59
C ILE A 268 -18.50 -19.96 5.33
N LEU A 269 -18.36 -21.17 4.79
CA LEU A 269 -19.13 -21.64 3.64
C LEU A 269 -19.87 -22.94 3.97
N PRO A 270 -21.07 -23.17 3.40
CA PRO A 270 -21.80 -24.41 3.58
C PRO A 270 -21.28 -25.54 2.67
N THR A 271 -21.41 -26.80 3.10
CA THR A 271 -21.34 -27.97 2.22
C THR A 271 -22.58 -28.01 1.33
N ARG A 272 -22.55 -28.89 0.33
CA ARG A 272 -23.69 -29.16 -0.57
C ARG A 272 -24.64 -30.26 -0.05
N GLN A 273 -24.35 -30.82 1.12
CA GLN A 273 -25.21 -31.83 1.75
C GLN A 273 -26.56 -31.22 2.14
N ARG A 274 -27.57 -32.06 2.33
CA ARG A 274 -28.87 -31.69 2.88
C ARG A 274 -29.05 -32.44 4.21
N PRO A 275 -29.02 -31.75 5.37
CA PRO A 275 -28.85 -30.31 5.57
C PRO A 275 -27.41 -29.80 5.30
N PRO A 276 -27.22 -28.51 4.99
CA PRO A 276 -25.89 -27.95 4.74
C PRO A 276 -25.09 -27.81 6.04
N VAL A 277 -23.87 -28.35 6.05
CA VAL A 277 -22.92 -28.23 7.17
C VAL A 277 -22.00 -27.03 6.92
N ARG A 278 -21.73 -26.20 7.92
CA ARG A 278 -20.93 -24.97 7.74
C ARG A 278 -19.50 -25.16 8.22
N HIS A 279 -18.52 -24.81 7.39
CA HIS A 279 -17.10 -24.89 7.73
C HIS A 279 -16.39 -23.56 7.55
N ARG A 280 -15.44 -23.28 8.45
CA ARG A 280 -14.45 -22.22 8.27
C ARG A 280 -13.50 -22.59 7.14
N VAL A 281 -13.17 -21.65 6.28
CA VAL A 281 -12.22 -21.86 5.18
C VAL A 281 -10.78 -21.65 5.68
N ILE A 282 -10.10 -22.74 6.02
CA ILE A 282 -8.71 -22.74 6.51
C ILE A 282 -7.79 -23.42 5.50
N LEU A 283 -6.88 -22.65 4.88
CA LEU A 283 -6.09 -23.13 3.75
C LEU A 283 -4.90 -24.01 4.17
N GLY A 284 -4.36 -23.80 5.37
CA GLY A 284 -3.27 -24.59 5.93
C GLY A 284 -3.72 -25.73 6.86
N THR A 285 -2.77 -26.28 7.59
CA THR A 285 -3.00 -27.24 8.67
C THR A 285 -3.46 -26.53 9.96
N GLY A 286 -4.28 -27.21 10.77
CA GLY A 286 -4.81 -26.64 12.02
C GLY A 286 -5.64 -25.38 11.74
N THR A 287 -5.20 -24.24 12.28
CA THR A 287 -5.84 -22.93 12.14
C THR A 287 -5.12 -21.98 11.16
N LYS A 288 -4.11 -22.48 10.44
CA LYS A 288 -3.20 -21.66 9.62
C LYS A 288 -3.83 -21.19 8.30
N ASN A 289 -3.54 -19.95 7.96
CA ASN A 289 -3.99 -19.24 6.76
C ASN A 289 -5.52 -19.28 6.58
N PRO A 290 -6.28 -18.74 7.55
CA PRO A 290 -7.72 -18.60 7.42
C PRO A 290 -8.06 -17.58 6.33
N VAL A 291 -9.04 -17.89 5.47
CA VAL A 291 -9.62 -16.88 4.58
C VAL A 291 -10.44 -15.92 5.44
N PRO A 292 -10.14 -14.61 5.46
CA PRO A 292 -10.91 -13.67 6.26
C PRO A 292 -12.32 -13.50 5.72
N GLU A 293 -13.26 -13.22 6.62
CA GLU A 293 -14.66 -12.95 6.25
C GLU A 293 -14.82 -11.53 5.69
N TRP A 294 -14.14 -10.58 6.30
CA TRP A 294 -14.22 -9.16 5.96
C TRP A 294 -12.83 -8.57 5.79
N MET A 295 -12.70 -7.67 4.82
CA MET A 295 -11.53 -6.80 4.71
C MET A 295 -11.95 -5.35 4.95
N PHE A 296 -11.10 -4.58 5.63
CA PHE A 296 -11.36 -3.17 5.90
C PHE A 296 -10.21 -2.28 5.45
N LYS A 297 -10.53 -1.03 5.12
CA LYS A 297 -9.56 0.04 4.86
C LYS A 297 -10.02 1.30 5.56
N VAL A 298 -9.25 1.74 6.55
CA VAL A 298 -9.42 3.00 7.27
C VAL A 298 -8.51 4.04 6.63
N VAL A 299 -9.11 5.17 6.25
CA VAL A 299 -8.44 6.30 5.61
C VAL A 299 -8.52 7.49 6.55
N ARG A 300 -7.37 8.07 6.87
CA ARG A 300 -7.24 9.27 7.68
C ARG A 300 -6.42 10.33 6.96
N THR A 301 -6.67 11.59 7.30
CA THR A 301 -5.86 12.71 6.82
C THR A 301 -4.42 12.63 7.38
N SER A 302 -3.50 13.42 6.83
CA SER A 302 -2.14 13.57 7.36
C SER A 302 -2.13 13.99 8.83
N ARG A 303 -3.12 14.79 9.26
CA ARG A 303 -3.36 15.22 10.66
C ARG A 303 -4.15 14.19 11.48
N ASN A 304 -4.22 12.94 11.02
CA ASN A 304 -4.89 11.82 11.69
C ASN A 304 -6.40 11.98 11.92
N ARG A 305 -7.08 12.87 11.18
CA ARG A 305 -8.55 13.01 11.24
C ARG A 305 -9.23 11.91 10.44
N PRO A 306 -10.36 11.34 10.91
CA PRO A 306 -11.14 10.38 10.14
C PRO A 306 -11.54 10.95 8.77
N LEU A 307 -11.42 10.16 7.70
CA LEU A 307 -11.84 10.55 6.35
C LEU A 307 -12.84 9.58 5.74
N ALA A 308 -12.52 8.28 5.72
CA ALA A 308 -13.41 7.24 5.21
C ALA A 308 -13.04 5.87 5.80
N VAL A 309 -14.02 4.98 5.91
CA VAL A 309 -13.79 3.56 6.21
C VAL A 309 -14.57 2.72 5.23
N PHE A 310 -13.91 1.73 4.64
CA PHE A 310 -14.51 0.77 3.73
C PHE A 310 -14.44 -0.63 4.33
N LEU A 311 -15.51 -1.40 4.19
CA LEU A 311 -15.62 -2.77 4.66
C LEU A 311 -16.19 -3.65 3.55
N THR A 312 -15.39 -4.59 3.05
CA THR A 312 -15.74 -5.47 1.92
C THR A 312 -15.89 -6.91 2.38
N TYR A 313 -17.02 -7.54 2.05
CA TYR A 313 -17.31 -8.93 2.35
C TYR A 313 -16.54 -9.85 1.40
N ASN A 314 -15.63 -10.66 1.93
CA ASN A 314 -14.75 -11.52 1.15
C ASN A 314 -15.42 -12.88 0.84
N ASN A 315 -16.55 -12.84 0.13
CA ASN A 315 -17.29 -14.04 -0.26
C ASN A 315 -18.04 -13.85 -1.59
N ILE A 316 -17.53 -14.48 -2.64
CA ILE A 316 -18.13 -14.42 -3.98
C ILE A 316 -19.34 -15.34 -4.15
N TYR A 317 -19.60 -16.23 -3.19
CA TYR A 317 -20.69 -17.21 -3.22
C TYR A 317 -21.90 -16.77 -2.39
N ALA A 318 -21.87 -15.55 -1.84
CA ALA A 318 -22.96 -15.02 -1.05
C ALA A 318 -24.23 -14.86 -1.93
N PRO A 319 -25.37 -15.49 -1.58
CA PRO A 319 -26.58 -15.40 -2.39
C PRO A 319 -27.22 -14.00 -2.35
N ARG A 320 -26.93 -13.24 -1.30
CA ARG A 320 -27.41 -11.88 -1.07
C ARG A 320 -26.40 -11.09 -0.25
N ARG A 321 -26.57 -9.77 -0.25
CA ARG A 321 -25.79 -8.86 0.58
C ARG A 321 -26.00 -9.19 2.07
N PRO A 322 -24.94 -9.51 2.85
CA PRO A 322 -25.08 -9.78 4.28
C PRO A 322 -25.29 -8.48 5.04
N THR A 323 -25.92 -8.51 6.22
CA THR A 323 -26.01 -7.34 7.10
C THR A 323 -24.62 -6.82 7.48
N ALA A 324 -24.46 -5.50 7.56
CA ALA A 324 -23.22 -4.90 8.08
C ALA A 324 -22.97 -5.36 9.53
N PRO A 325 -21.73 -5.72 9.88
CA PRO A 325 -21.41 -6.10 11.26
C PRO A 325 -21.54 -4.91 12.22
N ARG A 326 -21.72 -5.18 13.51
CA ARG A 326 -21.97 -4.16 14.56
C ARG A 326 -20.90 -3.06 14.65
N PHE A 327 -19.65 -3.37 14.31
CA PHE A 327 -18.55 -2.40 14.28
C PHE A 327 -18.56 -1.47 13.05
N CYS A 328 -19.54 -1.61 12.16
CA CYS A 328 -19.71 -0.78 10.96
C CYS A 328 -21.12 -0.16 10.94
N THR A 329 -21.23 1.09 11.41
CA THR A 329 -22.41 1.92 11.14
C THR A 329 -22.37 2.35 9.68
N SER A 330 -23.23 1.78 8.83
CA SER A 330 -23.25 2.05 7.39
C SER A 330 -23.61 3.51 7.10
N VAL A 331 -22.84 4.14 6.21
CA VAL A 331 -23.07 5.48 5.67
C VAL A 331 -22.96 5.45 4.14
N PRO A 332 -23.47 6.46 3.42
CA PRO A 332 -23.29 6.54 1.97
C PRO A 332 -21.81 6.50 1.56
N CYS A 333 -21.51 5.76 0.49
CA CYS A 333 -20.16 5.69 -0.03
C CYS A 333 -19.81 6.93 -0.88
N PRO A 334 -18.57 7.43 -0.82
CA PRO A 334 -18.13 8.60 -1.60
C PRO A 334 -17.83 8.28 -3.07
N MET A 335 -18.19 7.08 -3.52
CA MET A 335 -18.12 6.60 -4.91
C MET A 335 -19.14 5.48 -5.12
N ALA A 336 -19.51 5.24 -6.38
CA ALA A 336 -20.32 4.09 -6.76
C ALA A 336 -19.52 2.79 -6.57
N LEU A 337 -20.18 1.78 -6.00
CA LEU A 337 -19.64 0.43 -5.81
C LEU A 337 -20.65 -0.59 -6.30
N VAL A 338 -20.17 -1.62 -7.00
CA VAL A 338 -21.04 -2.63 -7.60
C VAL A 338 -21.63 -3.51 -6.50
N ASN A 339 -22.96 -3.63 -6.46
CA ASN A 339 -23.68 -4.35 -5.42
C ASN A 339 -23.87 -5.84 -5.76
N THR A 340 -22.78 -6.60 -5.93
CA THR A 340 -22.83 -8.05 -6.19
C THR A 340 -21.79 -8.81 -5.37
N ALA A 341 -22.02 -10.10 -5.12
CA ALA A 341 -21.07 -10.96 -4.42
C ALA A 341 -19.73 -11.05 -5.16
N VAL A 342 -19.75 -11.18 -6.49
CA VAL A 342 -18.55 -11.26 -7.34
C VAL A 342 -17.67 -10.00 -7.22
N ALA A 343 -18.30 -8.82 -7.13
CA ALA A 343 -17.58 -7.57 -6.90
C ALA A 343 -17.13 -7.39 -5.44
N GLY A 344 -17.70 -8.17 -4.52
CA GLY A 344 -17.54 -8.04 -3.07
C GLY A 344 -18.48 -6.98 -2.53
N PHE A 345 -19.53 -7.40 -1.82
CA PHE A 345 -20.43 -6.46 -1.18
C PHE A 345 -19.65 -5.54 -0.24
N THR A 346 -19.76 -4.23 -0.44
CA THR A 346 -19.00 -3.24 0.31
C THR A 346 -19.91 -2.26 1.03
N TYR A 347 -19.55 -1.97 2.27
CA TYR A 347 -20.09 -0.92 3.11
C TYR A 347 -19.07 0.21 3.26
N CYS A 348 -19.56 1.44 3.32
CA CYS A 348 -18.80 2.54 3.90
C CYS A 348 -19.27 2.71 5.33
N CYS A 349 -18.33 2.75 6.27
CA CYS A 349 -18.63 2.82 7.70
C CYS A 349 -18.34 4.23 8.22
N ASN A 350 -19.10 4.68 9.22
CA ASN A 350 -18.81 5.91 9.93
C ASN A 350 -17.40 5.86 10.53
N ALA A 351 -16.51 6.73 10.04
CA ALA A 351 -15.10 6.72 10.39
C ALA A 351 -14.81 7.19 11.82
N THR A 352 -15.76 7.84 12.48
CA THR A 352 -15.66 8.33 13.86
C THR A 352 -15.98 7.22 14.86
N THR A 353 -16.88 6.30 14.52
CA THR A 353 -17.33 5.21 15.43
C THR A 353 -16.68 3.86 15.12
N PHE A 354 -16.01 3.70 13.98
CA PHE A 354 -15.34 2.45 13.60
C PHE A 354 -14.13 2.15 14.51
N SER A 355 -14.08 0.93 15.07
CA SER A 355 -13.22 0.60 16.22
C SER A 355 -12.23 -0.56 16.01
N LEU A 356 -11.80 -0.85 14.76
CA LEU A 356 -10.84 -1.94 14.45
C LEU A 356 -9.42 -1.49 14.11
#